data_AF-A0A519V041-F1
#
_entry.id   AF-A0A519V041-F1
#
_cell.length_a   1.000
_cell.length_b   1.000
_cell.length_c   1.000
_cell.angle_alpha   90.00
_cell.angle_beta   90.00
_cell.angle_gamma   90.00
#
_symmetry.space_group_name_H-M   'P 1'
#
loop_
_entity.id
_entity.type
_entity.pdbx_description
1 polymer ?
#
loop_
_entity_poly.entity_id
_entity_poly.type
_entity_poly.pdbx_seq_one_letter_code
_entity_poly.pdbx_strand_id
1 'polypeptide(L)'
;MRIVLSHPTGNANVRAVAAGLLQAGLLADFYTTVATFPGSFLDRLSGFGPLAELGRRRFEADLQPKTRLWPWRELARSVALKSGVRSLTAHETGPFCVDAVYHSLDRQVAASLRQAAAHHKADAVYAYEDGALTSFKEAKPLGVQCLYDLPIGYWRAARRLLEPEMSRWPDWAATLVNFGDSDAKLARKDEELRLADRIFVASQFTANTLADFPGKLAPIEVIPYGFPAVGAARQYAPKAAGQPLKLLFVGGLSQRKGIADLFAAADALLPHVELTVVGQKANDDCPALNAALARHRWIPSLPHAQILALMRA
;
A
#
# COMPACT_ATOMS: atom_id res chain seq x y z
N MET A 1 -26.25 9.09 2.49
CA MET A 1 -25.03 8.73 3.23
C MET A 1 -23.88 9.58 2.73
N ARG A 2 -23.11 10.19 3.63
CA ARG A 2 -21.98 11.08 3.38
C ARG A 2 -20.72 10.49 4.03
N ILE A 3 -19.71 10.21 3.23
CA ILE A 3 -18.52 9.45 3.64
C ILE A 3 -17.29 10.36 3.67
N VAL A 4 -16.58 10.36 4.79
CA VAL A 4 -15.22 10.92 4.90
C VAL A 4 -14.23 9.81 4.60
N LEU A 5 -13.52 9.91 3.48
CA LEU A 5 -12.49 8.93 3.09
C LEU A 5 -11.11 9.42 3.54
N SER A 6 -10.27 8.55 4.08
CA SER A 6 -8.90 8.89 4.49
C SER A 6 -7.88 7.86 4.02
N HIS A 7 -6.81 8.32 3.38
CA HIS A 7 -5.64 7.50 3.10
C HIS A 7 -4.42 8.37 2.74
N PRO A 8 -3.22 8.10 3.29
CA PRO A 8 -2.10 9.04 3.16
C PRO A 8 -1.45 9.09 1.78
N THR A 9 -1.41 7.99 1.03
CA THR A 9 -0.58 7.91 -0.20
C THR A 9 -1.36 7.92 -1.51
N GLY A 10 -2.69 7.74 -1.46
CA GLY A 10 -3.56 7.65 -2.65
C GLY A 10 -3.07 6.69 -3.73
N ASN A 11 -2.96 5.40 -3.44
CA ASN A 11 -2.69 4.37 -4.45
C ASN A 11 -3.84 4.27 -5.48
N ALA A 12 -3.67 3.47 -6.54
CA ALA A 12 -4.68 3.34 -7.60
C ALA A 12 -6.06 2.90 -7.08
N ASN A 13 -6.11 1.99 -6.10
CA ASN A 13 -7.35 1.49 -5.53
C ASN A 13 -8.07 2.58 -4.73
N VAL A 14 -7.35 3.32 -3.90
CA VAL A 14 -7.89 4.45 -3.13
C VAL A 14 -8.45 5.54 -4.06
N ARG A 15 -7.77 5.81 -5.19
CA ARG A 15 -8.28 6.75 -6.20
C ARG A 15 -9.59 6.28 -6.79
N ALA A 16 -9.69 4.99 -7.12
CA ALA A 16 -10.93 4.41 -7.62
C ALA A 16 -12.07 4.48 -6.59
N VAL A 17 -11.77 4.23 -5.30
CA VAL A 17 -12.74 4.41 -4.20
C VAL A 17 -13.18 5.87 -4.11
N ALA A 18 -12.24 6.82 -4.08
CA ALA A 18 -12.57 8.24 -4.00
C ALA A 18 -13.43 8.70 -5.19
N ALA A 19 -13.05 8.33 -6.42
CA ALA A 19 -13.80 8.66 -7.63
C ALA A 19 -15.18 8.01 -7.65
N GLY A 20 -15.28 6.72 -7.31
CA GLY A 20 -16.57 6.01 -7.25
C GLY A 20 -17.52 6.60 -6.21
N LEU A 21 -17.01 6.95 -5.02
CA LEU A 21 -17.80 7.62 -3.99
C LEU A 21 -18.25 9.02 -4.42
N LEU A 22 -17.41 9.75 -5.15
CA LEU A 22 -17.78 11.05 -5.70
C LEU A 22 -18.90 10.92 -6.74
N GLN A 23 -18.74 10.00 -7.70
CA GLN A 23 -19.72 9.72 -8.75
C GLN A 23 -21.07 9.27 -8.19
N ALA A 24 -21.06 8.49 -7.10
CA ALA A 24 -22.27 8.07 -6.40
C ALA A 24 -22.90 9.17 -5.53
N GLY A 25 -22.30 10.37 -5.44
CA GLY A 25 -22.76 11.46 -4.58
C GLY A 25 -22.58 11.19 -3.08
N LEU A 26 -21.74 10.22 -2.72
CA LEU A 26 -21.52 9.78 -1.34
C LEU A 26 -20.30 10.46 -0.70
N LEU A 27 -19.35 10.98 -1.47
CA LEU A 27 -18.12 11.57 -0.92
C LEU A 27 -18.37 12.95 -0.27
N ALA A 28 -18.16 13.00 1.05
CA ALA A 28 -18.21 14.24 1.83
C ALA A 28 -16.90 15.02 1.69
N ASP A 29 -15.80 14.38 2.12
CA ASP A 29 -14.44 14.89 2.04
C ASP A 29 -13.46 13.72 1.86
N PHE A 30 -12.33 13.98 1.20
CA PHE A 30 -11.23 13.06 1.03
C PHE A 30 -9.96 13.61 1.67
N TYR A 31 -9.48 12.96 2.73
CA TYR A 31 -8.28 13.33 3.47
C TYR A 31 -7.07 12.54 2.96
N THR A 32 -6.03 13.26 2.55
CA THR A 32 -4.75 12.68 2.11
C THR A 32 -3.58 13.59 2.49
N THR A 33 -2.35 13.11 2.33
CA THR A 33 -1.17 13.92 2.66
C THR A 33 -0.81 14.88 1.52
N VAL A 34 -0.47 14.33 0.36
CA VAL A 34 -0.04 15.08 -0.84
C VAL A 34 -0.91 14.67 -2.01
N ALA A 35 -1.48 15.66 -2.70
CA ALA A 35 -2.20 15.48 -3.95
C ALA A 35 -1.82 16.57 -4.95
N THR A 36 -1.80 16.21 -6.22
CA THR A 36 -1.73 17.16 -7.34
C THR A 36 -3.00 17.03 -8.18
N PHE A 37 -3.39 18.12 -8.83
CA PHE A 37 -4.62 18.21 -9.63
C PHE A 37 -4.28 18.86 -10.97
N PRO A 38 -4.88 18.42 -12.08
CA PRO A 38 -4.60 18.95 -13.41
C PRO A 38 -4.55 20.49 -13.43
N GLY A 39 -3.42 21.04 -13.85
CA GLY A 39 -3.23 22.49 -13.99
C GLY A 39 -2.91 23.25 -12.70
N SER A 40 -2.90 22.60 -11.53
CA SER A 40 -2.48 23.21 -10.26
C SER A 40 -0.97 23.47 -10.23
N PHE A 41 -0.52 24.34 -9.30
CA PHE A 41 0.89 24.68 -9.17
C PHE A 41 1.78 23.44 -8.97
N LEU A 42 1.38 22.50 -8.10
CA LEU A 42 2.13 21.27 -7.85
C LEU A 42 2.13 20.31 -9.05
N ASP A 43 1.05 20.30 -9.85
CA ASP A 43 0.98 19.52 -11.09
C ASP A 43 1.95 20.06 -12.14
N ARG A 44 2.03 21.39 -12.30
CA ARG A 44 3.03 22.03 -13.19
C ARG A 44 4.46 21.74 -12.74
N LEU A 45 4.73 21.80 -11.44
CA LEU A 45 6.04 21.46 -10.88
C LEU A 45 6.42 20.00 -11.11
N SER A 46 5.46 19.09 -11.25
CA SER A 46 5.75 17.69 -11.56
C SER A 46 6.40 17.48 -12.93
N GLY A 47 6.31 18.46 -13.84
CA GLY A 47 7.05 18.45 -15.12
C GLY A 47 8.55 18.70 -14.96
N PHE A 48 9.01 19.16 -13.79
CA PHE A 48 10.43 19.36 -13.51
C PHE A 48 11.04 18.04 -12.99
N GLY A 49 12.12 17.56 -13.62
CA GLY A 49 12.70 16.23 -13.36
C GLY A 49 12.88 15.86 -11.88
N PRO A 50 13.51 16.70 -11.05
CA PRO A 50 13.65 16.48 -9.60
C PRO A 50 12.33 16.36 -8.81
N LEU A 51 11.22 16.82 -9.37
CA LEU A 51 9.88 16.83 -8.78
C LEU A 51 8.89 15.91 -9.51
N ALA A 52 9.37 15.08 -10.44
CA ALA A 52 8.53 14.14 -11.20
C ALA A 52 7.76 13.16 -10.30
N GLU A 53 8.23 12.93 -9.07
CA GLU A 53 7.52 12.14 -8.07
C GLU A 53 6.15 12.75 -7.68
N LEU A 54 5.98 14.07 -7.76
CA LEU A 54 4.69 14.74 -7.54
C LEU A 54 3.64 14.30 -8.58
N GLY A 55 4.07 13.93 -9.79
CA GLY A 55 3.18 13.41 -10.82
C GLY A 55 2.56 12.07 -10.41
N ARG A 56 3.23 11.31 -9.53
CA ARG A 56 2.69 10.08 -8.94
C ARG A 56 1.58 10.36 -7.93
N ARG A 57 1.36 11.61 -7.51
CA ARG A 57 0.31 12.04 -6.57
C ARG A 57 -0.87 12.74 -7.26
N ARG A 58 -1.00 12.59 -8.59
CA ARG A 58 -2.08 13.22 -9.38
C ARG A 58 -3.44 12.53 -9.21
N PHE A 59 -4.47 13.30 -8.91
CA PHE A 59 -5.87 12.86 -8.81
C PHE A 59 -6.72 13.47 -9.92
N GLU A 60 -7.94 12.98 -10.08
CA GLU A 60 -8.95 13.55 -10.98
C GLU A 60 -9.34 14.98 -10.54
N ALA A 61 -9.62 15.86 -11.49
CA ALA A 61 -9.92 17.27 -11.20
C ALA A 61 -11.16 17.43 -10.31
N ASP A 62 -12.19 16.59 -10.52
CA ASP A 62 -13.46 16.67 -9.80
C ASP A 62 -13.32 16.34 -8.31
N LEU A 63 -12.24 15.68 -7.89
CA LEU A 63 -11.92 15.43 -6.48
C LEU A 63 -11.34 16.65 -5.77
N GLN A 64 -10.83 17.65 -6.49
CA GLN A 64 -10.15 18.81 -5.91
C GLN A 64 -11.00 19.56 -4.86
N PRO A 65 -12.29 19.88 -5.10
CA PRO A 65 -13.10 20.62 -4.12
C PRO A 65 -13.35 19.83 -2.83
N LYS A 66 -13.31 18.50 -2.93
CA LYS A 66 -13.57 17.54 -1.85
C LYS A 66 -12.31 17.12 -1.12
N THR A 67 -11.14 17.47 -1.62
CA THR A 67 -9.87 17.02 -1.05
C THR A 67 -9.39 17.95 0.07
N ARG A 68 -8.92 17.36 1.16
CA ARG A 68 -8.31 18.01 2.31
C ARG A 68 -6.90 17.47 2.51
N LEU A 69 -5.91 18.36 2.54
CA LEU A 69 -4.49 17.99 2.57
C LEU A 69 -3.90 18.13 3.97
N TRP A 70 -3.07 17.16 4.34
CA TRP A 70 -2.24 17.21 5.54
C TRP A 70 -0.79 16.78 5.22
N PRO A 71 -0.02 17.61 4.49
CA PRO A 71 1.20 17.18 3.83
C PRO A 71 2.43 17.12 4.74
N TRP A 72 2.41 17.84 5.87
CA TRP A 72 3.64 18.22 6.58
C TRP A 72 4.53 17.06 7.00
N ARG A 73 3.95 15.98 7.52
CA ARG A 73 4.74 14.81 7.94
C ARG A 73 5.25 13.98 6.78
N GLU A 74 4.48 13.84 5.71
CA GLU A 74 4.94 13.13 4.50
C GLU A 74 6.07 13.91 3.83
N LEU A 75 5.97 15.24 3.75
CA LEU A 75 7.05 16.08 3.23
C LEU A 75 8.32 15.96 4.08
N ALA A 76 8.17 16.01 5.41
CA ALA A 76 9.30 15.80 6.33
C ALA A 76 9.91 14.40 6.17
N ARG A 77 9.08 13.36 5.99
CA ARG A 77 9.53 11.99 5.68
C ARG A 77 10.31 11.94 4.37
N SER A 78 9.83 12.57 3.30
CA SER A 78 10.54 12.62 2.02
C SER A 78 11.91 13.30 2.13
N VAL A 79 12.01 14.38 2.92
CA VAL A 79 13.30 15.04 3.20
C VAL A 79 14.21 14.15 4.05
N ALA A 80 13.69 13.52 5.09
CA ALA A 80 14.44 12.64 5.98
C ALA A 80 14.97 11.38 5.27
N LEU A 81 14.21 10.82 4.32
CA LEU A 81 14.69 9.72 3.47
C LEU A 81 15.88 10.15 2.59
N LYS A 82 15.89 11.40 2.11
CA LYS A 82 16.98 11.95 1.29
C LYS A 82 18.21 12.37 2.10
N SER A 83 18.05 12.70 3.39
CA SER A 83 19.17 13.06 4.25
C SER A 83 20.03 11.87 4.70
N GLY A 84 19.53 10.64 4.54
CA GLY A 84 20.24 9.41 4.94
C GLY A 84 20.22 9.13 6.45
N VAL A 85 19.60 10.00 7.26
CA VAL A 85 19.51 9.82 8.72
C VAL A 85 18.43 8.79 9.05
N ARG A 86 18.84 7.51 9.14
CA ARG A 86 17.92 6.36 9.31
C ARG A 86 17.02 6.46 10.54
N SER A 87 17.49 7.03 11.65
CA SER A 87 16.70 7.17 12.89
C SER A 87 15.43 8.01 12.72
N LEU A 88 15.41 8.98 11.80
CA LEU A 88 14.25 9.83 11.54
C LEU A 88 13.07 9.08 10.90
N THR A 89 13.37 8.01 10.18
CA THR A 89 12.41 7.23 9.39
C THR A 89 12.32 5.78 9.83
N ALA A 90 13.01 5.43 10.93
CA ALA A 90 13.04 4.11 11.53
C ALA A 90 11.62 3.61 11.83
N HIS A 91 11.39 2.32 11.56
CA HIS A 91 10.10 1.66 11.75
C HIS A 91 9.53 1.91 13.16
N GLU A 92 8.26 2.33 13.24
CA GLU A 92 7.49 2.67 14.46
C GLU A 92 8.04 3.79 15.38
N THR A 93 9.36 4.02 15.40
CA THR A 93 10.05 4.88 16.37
C THR A 93 10.47 6.22 15.79
N GLY A 94 10.72 6.29 14.48
CA GLY A 94 11.12 7.52 13.81
C GLY A 94 9.98 8.55 13.76
N PRO A 95 10.22 9.84 14.04
CA PRO A 95 9.18 10.88 14.01
C PRO A 95 8.54 11.08 12.63
N PHE A 96 9.22 10.65 11.57
CA PHE A 96 8.78 10.68 10.17
C PHE A 96 8.73 9.26 9.56
N CYS A 97 8.57 8.24 10.39
CA CYS A 97 8.28 6.88 9.90
C CYS A 97 6.92 6.83 9.20
N VAL A 98 6.64 5.73 8.50
CA VAL A 98 5.36 5.58 7.78
C VAL A 98 4.19 5.58 8.75
N ASP A 99 4.31 4.90 9.90
CA ASP A 99 3.27 4.85 10.93
C ASP A 99 2.96 6.25 11.48
N ALA A 100 3.98 7.09 11.68
CA ALA A 100 3.80 8.47 12.13
C ALA A 100 3.03 9.34 11.11
N VAL A 101 3.20 9.09 9.81
CA VAL A 101 2.42 9.74 8.74
C VAL A 101 0.96 9.30 8.82
N TYR A 102 0.70 7.98 8.87
CA TYR A 102 -0.65 7.43 9.01
C TYR A 102 -1.35 7.97 10.25
N HIS A 103 -0.72 7.85 11.43
CA HIS A 103 -1.29 8.31 12.69
C HIS A 103 -1.55 9.82 12.72
N SER A 104 -0.72 10.62 12.03
CA SER A 104 -0.95 12.06 11.98
C SER A 104 -2.12 12.45 11.09
N LEU A 105 -2.31 11.76 9.97
CA LEU A 105 -3.48 11.97 9.13
C LEU A 105 -4.75 11.52 9.86
N ASP A 106 -4.72 10.34 10.47
CA ASP A 106 -5.83 9.78 11.26
C ASP A 106 -6.28 10.72 12.40
N ARG A 107 -5.32 11.32 13.14
CA ARG A 107 -5.64 12.36 14.14
C ARG A 107 -6.31 13.60 13.53
N GLN A 108 -5.85 14.04 12.35
CA GLN A 108 -6.43 15.19 11.66
C GLN A 108 -7.87 14.88 11.22
N VAL A 109 -8.13 13.67 10.73
CA VAL A 109 -9.47 13.21 10.38
C VAL A 109 -10.36 13.18 11.63
N ALA A 110 -9.90 12.57 12.72
CA ALA A 110 -10.63 12.53 13.99
C ALA A 110 -11.04 13.94 14.47
N ALA A 111 -10.10 14.91 14.46
CA ALA A 111 -10.39 16.29 14.84
C ALA A 111 -11.46 16.94 13.95
N SER A 112 -11.46 16.64 12.65
CA SER A 112 -12.45 17.17 11.71
C SER A 112 -13.83 16.49 11.82
N LEU A 113 -13.89 15.22 12.23
CA LEU A 113 -15.14 14.47 12.37
C LEU A 113 -16.09 15.12 13.37
N ARG A 114 -15.58 15.67 14.47
CA ARG A 114 -16.40 16.42 15.45
C ARG A 114 -17.19 17.55 14.80
N GLN A 115 -16.50 18.35 13.99
CA GLN A 115 -17.12 19.49 13.29
C GLN A 115 -18.07 19.01 12.19
N ALA A 116 -17.68 17.98 11.43
CA ALA A 116 -18.50 17.43 10.36
C ALA A 116 -19.80 16.81 10.91
N ALA A 117 -19.72 16.02 11.98
CA ALA A 117 -20.87 15.37 12.63
C ALA A 117 -21.83 16.41 13.25
N ALA A 118 -21.30 17.44 13.92
CA ALA A 118 -22.13 18.52 14.50
C ALA A 118 -22.99 19.27 13.47
N HIS A 119 -22.58 19.29 12.20
CA HIS A 119 -23.34 19.89 11.11
C HIS A 119 -24.06 18.85 10.22
N HIS A 120 -24.20 17.60 10.70
CA HIS A 120 -24.73 16.46 9.97
C HIS A 120 -24.06 16.21 8.60
N LYS A 121 -22.79 16.58 8.44
CA LYS A 121 -22.06 16.51 7.15
C LYS A 121 -21.33 15.19 6.92
N ALA A 122 -21.29 14.29 7.90
CA ALA A 122 -20.66 12.96 7.78
C ALA A 122 -21.52 11.90 8.46
N ASP A 123 -21.83 10.83 7.73
CA ASP A 123 -22.58 9.66 8.21
C ASP A 123 -21.62 8.47 8.44
N ALA A 124 -20.47 8.44 7.76
CA ALA A 124 -19.46 7.39 7.88
C ALA A 124 -18.03 7.92 7.69
N VAL A 125 -17.05 7.23 8.28
CA VAL A 125 -15.62 7.37 8.00
C VAL A 125 -15.09 6.09 7.37
N TYR A 126 -14.46 6.22 6.20
CA TYR A 126 -13.79 5.14 5.48
C TYR A 126 -12.29 5.28 5.65
N ALA A 127 -11.68 4.30 6.33
CA ALA A 127 -10.24 4.28 6.60
C ALA A 127 -9.67 2.86 6.41
N TYR A 128 -8.35 2.79 6.32
CA TYR A 128 -7.59 1.57 6.06
C TYR A 128 -6.82 1.13 7.30
N GLU A 129 -6.39 -0.13 7.32
CA GLU A 129 -5.44 -0.66 8.32
C GLU A 129 -4.28 0.32 8.60
N ASP A 130 -3.87 0.40 9.87
CA ASP A 130 -2.86 1.31 10.43
C ASP A 130 -3.27 2.80 10.46
N GLY A 131 -4.33 3.19 9.74
CA GLY A 131 -4.78 4.57 9.57
C GLY A 131 -6.16 4.89 10.13
N ALA A 132 -6.75 4.02 10.95
CA ALA A 132 -8.18 4.13 11.31
C ALA A 132 -8.45 4.36 12.80
N LEU A 133 -7.54 3.97 13.70
CA LEU A 133 -7.83 3.87 15.13
C LEU A 133 -8.43 5.14 15.74
N THR A 134 -7.81 6.29 15.50
CA THR A 134 -8.17 7.54 16.19
C THR A 134 -9.50 8.06 15.66
N SER A 135 -9.66 8.06 14.34
CA SER A 135 -10.89 8.48 13.68
C SER A 135 -12.06 7.56 14.03
N PHE A 136 -11.85 6.24 14.14
CA PHE A 136 -12.88 5.30 14.57
C PHE A 136 -13.28 5.49 16.03
N LYS A 137 -12.32 5.69 16.94
CA LYS A 137 -12.63 5.99 18.35
C LYS A 137 -13.49 7.24 18.49
N GLU A 138 -13.22 8.26 17.68
CA GLU A 138 -14.00 9.49 17.65
C GLU A 138 -15.38 9.31 16.98
N ALA A 139 -15.46 8.50 15.93
CA ALA A 139 -16.71 8.27 15.19
C ALA A 139 -17.78 7.57 16.04
N LYS A 140 -17.40 6.62 16.91
CA LYS A 140 -18.34 5.85 17.76
C LYS A 140 -19.28 6.72 18.60
N PRO A 141 -18.82 7.62 19.49
CA PRO A 141 -19.72 8.45 20.29
C PRO A 141 -20.53 9.45 19.44
N LEU A 142 -20.09 9.75 18.21
CA LEU A 142 -20.79 10.64 17.29
C LEU A 142 -21.88 9.92 16.46
N GLY A 143 -22.02 8.60 16.59
CA GLY A 143 -22.94 7.80 15.78
C GLY A 143 -22.54 7.71 14.31
N VAL A 144 -21.29 8.01 13.97
CA VAL A 144 -20.72 7.91 12.62
C VAL A 144 -20.22 6.49 12.39
N GLN A 145 -20.58 5.88 11.26
CA GLN A 145 -20.18 4.50 10.95
C GLN A 145 -18.69 4.39 10.63
N CYS A 146 -18.05 3.34 11.15
CA CYS A 146 -16.65 3.00 10.88
C CYS A 146 -16.55 1.97 9.75
N LEU A 147 -16.09 2.40 8.58
CA LEU A 147 -15.90 1.57 7.39
C LEU A 147 -14.41 1.23 7.26
N TYR A 148 -14.05 -0.03 7.51
CA TYR A 148 -12.66 -0.49 7.57
C TYR A 148 -12.26 -1.25 6.33
N ASP A 149 -11.20 -0.84 5.65
CA ASP A 149 -10.63 -1.56 4.50
C ASP A 149 -9.33 -2.25 4.90
N LEU A 150 -9.33 -3.58 4.76
CA LEU A 150 -8.21 -4.44 5.03
C LEU A 150 -7.59 -4.89 3.69
N PRO A 151 -6.51 -4.23 3.22
CA PRO A 151 -5.99 -4.44 1.87
C PRO A 151 -5.20 -5.75 1.71
N ILE A 152 -4.70 -6.31 2.81
CA ILE A 152 -3.89 -7.55 2.82
C ILE A 152 -4.32 -8.46 3.98
N GLY A 153 -3.87 -9.72 3.94
CA GLY A 153 -4.22 -10.71 4.96
C GLY A 153 -3.92 -10.25 6.39
N TYR A 154 -4.81 -10.59 7.30
CA TYR A 154 -4.76 -10.25 8.72
C TYR A 154 -3.45 -10.70 9.38
N TRP A 155 -2.93 -9.88 10.31
CA TRP A 155 -1.56 -10.04 10.80
C TRP A 155 -1.29 -11.37 11.53
N ARG A 156 -2.25 -11.91 12.29
CA ARG A 156 -2.09 -13.22 12.97
C ARG A 156 -1.97 -14.35 11.95
N ALA A 157 -2.83 -14.33 10.94
CA ALA A 157 -2.76 -15.27 9.82
C ALA A 157 -1.47 -15.11 9.04
N ALA A 158 -1.02 -13.87 8.81
CA ALA A 158 0.26 -13.61 8.15
C ALA A 158 1.43 -14.23 8.91
N ARG A 159 1.48 -14.10 10.25
CA ARG A 159 2.50 -14.77 11.09
C ARG A 159 2.41 -16.29 10.97
N ARG A 160 1.23 -16.87 11.17
CA ARG A 160 1.00 -18.32 11.07
C ARG A 160 1.41 -18.90 9.71
N LEU A 161 1.16 -18.18 8.62
CA LEU A 161 1.47 -18.64 7.26
C LEU A 161 2.94 -18.45 6.87
N LEU A 162 3.63 -17.46 7.43
CA LEU A 162 5.00 -17.09 7.04
C LEU A 162 6.08 -17.60 8.01
N GLU A 163 5.70 -18.04 9.21
CA GLU A 163 6.63 -18.64 10.16
C GLU A 163 7.29 -19.92 9.61
N PRO A 164 6.59 -20.85 8.93
CA PRO A 164 7.24 -21.99 8.26
C PRO A 164 8.24 -21.56 7.17
N GLU A 165 7.98 -20.43 6.50
CA GLU A 165 8.89 -19.89 5.49
C GLU A 165 10.19 -19.35 6.10
N MET A 166 10.14 -18.83 7.34
CA MET A 166 11.35 -18.44 8.07
C MET A 166 12.23 -19.65 8.42
N SER A 167 11.62 -20.77 8.81
CA SER A 167 12.36 -22.01 9.09
C SER A 167 12.96 -22.62 7.83
N ARG A 168 12.23 -22.56 6.71
CA ARG A 168 12.68 -23.10 5.42
C ARG A 168 13.75 -22.22 4.75
N TRP A 169 13.64 -20.91 4.87
CA TRP A 169 14.54 -19.93 4.26
C TRP A 169 15.08 -18.91 5.27
N PRO A 170 15.90 -19.34 6.26
CA PRO A 170 16.34 -18.49 7.37
C PRO A 170 17.12 -17.25 6.90
N ASP A 171 17.97 -17.38 5.88
CA ASP A 171 18.75 -16.27 5.34
C ASP A 171 17.90 -15.18 4.66
N TRP A 172 16.62 -15.47 4.39
CA TRP A 172 15.64 -14.56 3.78
C TRP A 172 14.68 -13.95 4.80
N ALA A 173 14.73 -14.38 6.06
CA ALA A 173 13.82 -13.97 7.12
C ALA A 173 13.84 -12.44 7.36
N ALA A 174 15.00 -11.80 7.19
CA ALA A 174 15.14 -10.34 7.31
C ALA A 174 14.22 -9.56 6.35
N THR A 175 13.75 -10.18 5.28
CA THR A 175 12.83 -9.55 4.32
C THR A 175 11.36 -9.56 4.77
N LEU A 176 11.02 -10.30 5.84
CA LEU A 176 9.69 -10.38 6.44
C LEU A 176 9.49 -9.30 7.51
N VAL A 177 9.53 -8.03 7.07
CA VAL A 177 9.54 -6.85 7.96
C VAL A 177 8.37 -6.78 8.94
N ASN A 178 7.22 -7.37 8.61
CA ASN A 178 6.03 -7.39 9.48
C ASN A 178 6.20 -8.27 10.73
N PHE A 179 7.20 -9.15 10.77
CA PHE A 179 7.56 -9.86 12.01
C PHE A 179 8.22 -8.93 13.04
N GLY A 180 8.73 -7.77 12.61
CA GLY A 180 9.25 -6.74 13.50
C GLY A 180 8.21 -5.77 14.06
N ASP A 181 6.92 -5.89 13.70
CA ASP A 181 5.85 -5.04 14.26
C ASP A 181 5.70 -5.29 15.77
N SER A 182 5.69 -4.20 16.55
CA SER A 182 5.54 -4.26 18.01
C SER A 182 4.13 -4.71 18.44
N ASP A 183 4.02 -5.28 19.64
CA ASP A 183 2.72 -5.66 20.21
C ASP A 183 1.74 -4.49 20.28
N ALA A 184 2.22 -3.27 20.51
CA ALA A 184 1.41 -2.06 20.52
C ALA A 184 0.77 -1.76 19.15
N LYS A 185 1.53 -1.94 18.05
CA LYS A 185 1.00 -1.79 16.69
C LYS A 185 0.02 -2.89 16.32
N LEU A 186 0.31 -4.13 16.70
CA LEU A 186 -0.61 -5.25 16.47
C LEU A 186 -1.92 -5.07 17.24
N ALA A 187 -1.84 -4.63 18.51
CA ALA A 187 -3.00 -4.30 19.32
C ALA A 187 -3.81 -3.14 18.72
N ARG A 188 -3.16 -2.15 18.10
CA ARG A 188 -3.82 -1.10 17.33
C ARG A 188 -4.63 -1.66 16.16
N LYS A 189 -4.05 -2.56 15.36
CA LYS A 189 -4.77 -3.22 14.24
C LYS A 189 -6.00 -4.00 14.72
N ASP A 190 -5.85 -4.70 15.85
CA ASP A 190 -6.98 -5.41 16.47
C ASP A 190 -8.08 -4.47 16.95
N GLU A 191 -7.70 -3.32 17.50
CA GLU A 191 -8.64 -2.28 17.94
C GLU A 191 -9.38 -1.65 16.76
N GLU A 192 -8.69 -1.37 15.65
CA GLU A 192 -9.31 -0.87 14.42
C GLU A 192 -10.40 -1.83 13.91
N LEU A 193 -10.12 -3.13 13.87
CA LEU A 193 -11.09 -4.16 13.50
C LEU A 193 -12.27 -4.22 14.47
N ARG A 194 -12.02 -4.11 15.78
CA ARG A 194 -13.09 -4.15 16.80
C ARG A 194 -14.03 -2.94 16.70
N LEU A 195 -13.50 -1.80 16.31
CA LEU A 195 -14.27 -0.58 16.11
C LEU A 195 -14.95 -0.52 14.74
N ALA A 196 -14.67 -1.44 13.81
CA ALA A 196 -15.34 -1.43 12.51
C ALA A 196 -16.85 -1.76 12.65
N ASP A 197 -17.69 -1.10 11.84
CA ASP A 197 -19.10 -1.45 11.64
C ASP A 197 -19.31 -2.27 10.35
N ARG A 198 -18.39 -2.13 9.40
CA ARG A 198 -18.24 -2.94 8.19
C ARG A 198 -16.77 -3.11 7.85
N ILE A 199 -16.41 -4.28 7.34
CA ILE A 199 -15.05 -4.61 6.92
C ILE A 199 -15.07 -4.92 5.43
N PHE A 200 -14.21 -4.27 4.67
CA PHE A 200 -14.03 -4.47 3.23
C PHE A 200 -12.71 -5.16 2.97
N VAL A 201 -12.74 -6.19 2.13
CA VAL A 201 -11.55 -6.96 1.73
C VAL A 201 -11.55 -7.21 0.24
N ALA A 202 -10.36 -7.33 -0.35
CA ALA A 202 -10.22 -7.50 -1.79
C ALA A 202 -10.45 -8.94 -2.30
N SER A 203 -10.51 -9.93 -1.41
CA SER A 203 -10.58 -11.34 -1.81
C SER A 203 -11.12 -12.24 -0.70
N GLN A 204 -11.60 -13.42 -1.10
CA GLN A 204 -11.98 -14.48 -0.15
C GLN A 204 -10.78 -14.94 0.69
N PHE A 205 -9.56 -14.92 0.14
CA PHE A 205 -8.37 -15.25 0.91
C PHE A 205 -8.22 -14.29 2.10
N THR A 206 -8.26 -12.97 1.85
CA THR A 206 -8.18 -11.97 2.93
C THR A 206 -9.34 -12.11 3.91
N ALA A 207 -10.56 -12.34 3.43
CA ALA A 207 -11.71 -12.61 4.31
C ALA A 207 -11.45 -13.81 5.24
N ASN A 208 -10.94 -14.91 4.70
CA ASN A 208 -10.65 -16.11 5.48
C ASN A 208 -9.53 -15.90 6.51
N THR A 209 -8.58 -14.99 6.26
CA THR A 209 -7.53 -14.68 7.25
C THR A 209 -8.09 -14.05 8.52
N LEU A 210 -9.26 -13.41 8.47
CA LEU A 210 -9.90 -12.81 9.63
C LEU A 210 -10.48 -13.85 10.60
N ALA A 211 -10.55 -15.14 10.23
CA ALA A 211 -10.90 -16.21 11.15
C ALA A 211 -9.93 -16.33 12.34
N ASP A 212 -8.69 -15.83 12.19
CA ASP A 212 -7.69 -15.82 13.26
C ASP A 212 -7.88 -14.63 14.24
N PHE A 213 -8.88 -13.76 14.04
CA PHE A 213 -9.20 -12.66 14.96
C PHE A 213 -9.92 -13.20 16.22
N PRO A 214 -9.45 -12.89 17.44
CA PRO A 214 -9.93 -13.53 18.68
C PRO A 214 -11.27 -12.97 19.22
N GLY A 215 -12.12 -12.40 18.35
CA GLY A 215 -13.33 -11.71 18.76
C GLY A 215 -14.41 -11.66 17.70
N LYS A 216 -15.49 -10.92 18.00
CA LYS A 216 -16.57 -10.71 17.05
C LYS A 216 -16.15 -9.66 16.03
N LEU A 217 -16.25 -10.02 14.76
CA LEU A 217 -16.06 -9.10 13.64
C LEU A 217 -17.39 -8.50 13.20
N ALA A 218 -17.32 -7.29 12.65
CA ALA A 218 -18.37 -6.72 11.84
C ALA A 218 -18.58 -7.54 10.55
N PRO A 219 -19.71 -7.36 9.83
CA PRO A 219 -19.90 -7.99 8.53
C PRO A 219 -18.75 -7.69 7.57
N ILE A 220 -18.28 -8.73 6.89
CA ILE A 220 -17.16 -8.68 5.93
C ILE A 220 -17.74 -8.70 4.52
N GLU A 221 -17.39 -7.70 3.73
CA GLU A 221 -17.78 -7.58 2.33
C GLU A 221 -16.55 -7.81 1.44
N VAL A 222 -16.65 -8.76 0.51
CA VAL A 222 -15.60 -9.03 -0.47
C VAL A 222 -15.83 -8.17 -1.71
N ILE A 223 -14.98 -7.17 -1.92
CA ILE A 223 -15.03 -6.26 -3.08
C ILE A 223 -13.70 -6.38 -3.84
N PRO A 224 -13.62 -7.20 -4.90
CA PRO A 224 -12.41 -7.35 -5.68
C PRO A 224 -11.95 -6.03 -6.30
N TYR A 225 -10.64 -5.80 -6.31
CA TYR A 225 -10.07 -4.65 -7.00
C TYR A 225 -10.25 -4.76 -8.51
N GLY A 226 -10.52 -3.62 -9.15
CA GLY A 226 -10.56 -3.52 -10.60
C GLY A 226 -9.16 -3.63 -11.23
N PHE A 227 -9.16 -3.86 -12.53
CA PHE A 227 -7.96 -3.82 -13.38
C PHE A 227 -8.25 -2.93 -14.59
N PRO A 228 -7.22 -2.31 -15.19
CA PRO A 228 -7.42 -1.48 -16.38
C PRO A 228 -7.96 -2.31 -17.54
N ALA A 229 -8.56 -1.63 -18.52
CA ALA A 229 -8.98 -2.27 -19.76
C ALA A 229 -7.81 -3.02 -20.43
N VAL A 230 -8.12 -4.14 -21.09
CA VAL A 230 -7.13 -4.97 -21.79
C VAL A 230 -6.44 -4.12 -22.86
N GLY A 231 -5.11 -4.07 -22.82
CA GLY A 231 -4.31 -3.35 -23.81
C GLY A 231 -4.23 -4.09 -25.15
N ALA A 232 -3.47 -3.51 -26.09
CA ALA A 232 -3.20 -4.15 -27.39
C ALA A 232 -2.58 -5.55 -27.23
N ALA A 233 -2.98 -6.46 -28.11
CA ALA A 233 -2.45 -7.82 -28.15
C ALA A 233 -0.92 -7.82 -28.33
N ARG A 234 -0.23 -8.70 -27.60
CA ARG A 234 1.22 -8.88 -27.75
C ARG A 234 1.51 -9.54 -29.08
N GLN A 235 2.46 -9.01 -29.82
CA GLN A 235 3.04 -9.67 -30.99
C GLN A 235 4.17 -10.57 -30.53
N TYR A 236 4.09 -11.85 -30.89
CA TYR A 236 5.12 -12.84 -30.57
C TYR A 236 6.08 -12.94 -31.76
N ALA A 237 7.36 -12.65 -31.53
CA ALA A 237 8.41 -12.96 -32.49
C ALA A 237 8.77 -14.44 -32.40
N PRO A 238 9.11 -15.12 -33.53
CA PRO A 238 9.65 -16.47 -33.50
C PRO A 238 10.90 -16.51 -32.62
N LYS A 239 10.92 -17.44 -31.66
CA LYS A 239 12.08 -17.63 -30.80
C LYS A 239 13.19 -18.35 -31.57
N ALA A 240 14.39 -17.78 -31.60
CA ALA A 240 15.52 -18.46 -32.21
C ALA A 240 15.91 -19.71 -31.39
N ALA A 241 16.35 -20.76 -32.06
CA ALA A 241 16.79 -21.98 -31.41
C ALA A 241 17.92 -21.68 -30.41
N GLY A 242 17.85 -22.27 -29.22
CA GLY A 242 18.85 -22.10 -28.16
C GLY A 242 18.76 -20.82 -27.34
N GLN A 243 17.83 -19.89 -27.63
CA GLN A 243 17.65 -18.72 -26.77
C GLN A 243 17.07 -19.11 -25.39
N PRO A 244 17.58 -18.56 -24.26
CA PRO A 244 16.99 -18.75 -22.95
C PRO A 244 15.53 -18.26 -22.89
N LEU A 245 14.71 -18.86 -22.02
CA LEU A 245 13.39 -18.33 -21.69
C LEU A 245 13.55 -17.12 -20.77
N LYS A 246 12.92 -16.00 -21.14
CA LYS A 246 12.94 -14.78 -20.34
C LYS A 246 11.90 -14.85 -19.23
N LEU A 247 12.35 -14.79 -18.00
CA LEU A 247 11.52 -14.70 -16.80
C LEU A 247 11.52 -13.26 -16.30
N LEU A 248 10.36 -12.78 -15.89
CA LEU A 248 10.18 -11.45 -15.33
C LEU A 248 9.42 -11.53 -14.02
N PHE A 249 10.03 -11.04 -12.95
CA PHE A 249 9.36 -10.77 -11.67
C PHE A 249 9.19 -9.27 -11.48
N VAL A 250 7.98 -8.84 -11.08
CA VAL A 250 7.69 -7.44 -10.75
C VAL A 250 6.96 -7.38 -9.41
N GLY A 251 7.58 -6.75 -8.41
CA GLY A 251 6.97 -6.60 -7.09
C GLY A 251 7.97 -6.24 -6.00
N GLY A 252 7.48 -5.99 -4.78
CA GLY A 252 8.34 -5.81 -3.61
C GLY A 252 9.12 -7.08 -3.29
N LEU A 253 10.42 -6.92 -3.00
CA LEU A 253 11.32 -8.04 -2.77
C LEU A 253 11.30 -8.43 -1.28
N SER A 254 10.29 -9.23 -0.92
CA SER A 254 10.13 -9.84 0.39
C SER A 254 9.80 -11.33 0.29
N GLN A 255 10.14 -12.14 1.29
CA GLN A 255 9.83 -13.57 1.29
C GLN A 255 8.32 -13.86 1.31
N ARG A 256 7.49 -12.92 1.74
CA ARG A 256 6.03 -12.97 1.54
C ARG A 256 5.61 -13.12 0.07
N LYS A 257 6.49 -12.74 -0.86
CA LYS A 257 6.31 -12.90 -2.32
C LYS A 257 6.99 -14.15 -2.89
N GLY A 258 7.57 -15.01 -2.04
CA GLY A 258 8.26 -16.24 -2.46
C GLY A 258 9.56 -15.99 -3.23
N ILE A 259 10.27 -14.90 -2.93
CA ILE A 259 11.46 -14.53 -3.70
C ILE A 259 12.60 -15.53 -3.56
N ALA A 260 12.78 -16.18 -2.41
CA ALA A 260 13.79 -17.23 -2.25
C ALA A 260 13.55 -18.38 -3.24
N ASP A 261 12.29 -18.79 -3.38
CA ASP A 261 11.88 -19.85 -4.29
C ASP A 261 12.07 -19.46 -5.76
N LEU A 262 11.73 -18.20 -6.10
CA LEU A 262 11.98 -17.67 -7.44
C LEU A 262 13.46 -17.79 -7.82
N PHE A 263 14.36 -17.34 -6.94
CA PHE A 263 15.80 -17.39 -7.22
C PHE A 263 16.33 -18.81 -7.26
N ALA A 264 15.93 -19.66 -6.31
CA ALA A 264 16.32 -21.07 -6.31
C ALA A 264 15.87 -21.79 -7.59
N ALA A 265 14.64 -21.56 -8.05
CA ALA A 265 14.12 -22.15 -9.28
C ALA A 265 14.84 -21.59 -10.53
N ALA A 266 15.08 -20.29 -10.58
CA ALA A 266 15.79 -19.68 -11.72
C ALA A 266 17.23 -20.18 -11.83
N ASP A 267 17.95 -20.27 -10.72
CA ASP A 267 19.32 -20.78 -10.67
C ASP A 267 19.40 -22.25 -11.10
N ALA A 268 18.44 -23.09 -10.67
CA ALA A 268 18.37 -24.51 -11.04
C ALA A 268 18.08 -24.73 -12.54
N LEU A 269 17.55 -23.72 -13.24
CA LEU A 269 17.20 -23.78 -14.66
C LEU A 269 18.26 -23.15 -15.58
N LEU A 270 19.38 -22.68 -15.06
CA LEU A 270 20.47 -22.15 -15.88
C LEU A 270 21.12 -23.26 -16.74
N PRO A 271 21.54 -22.97 -17.99
CA PRO A 271 21.48 -21.67 -18.69
C PRO A 271 20.17 -21.48 -19.51
N HIS A 272 19.14 -22.30 -19.30
CA HIS A 272 17.92 -22.32 -20.13
C HIS A 272 16.99 -21.12 -19.87
N VAL A 273 17.21 -20.35 -18.80
CA VAL A 273 16.42 -19.18 -18.44
C VAL A 273 17.30 -17.96 -18.21
N GLU A 274 16.73 -16.77 -18.42
CA GLU A 274 17.28 -15.50 -17.92
C GLU A 274 16.23 -14.82 -17.04
N LEU A 275 16.63 -14.34 -15.86
CA LEU A 275 15.71 -13.68 -14.92
C LEU A 275 15.96 -12.17 -14.87
N THR A 276 14.91 -11.40 -15.12
CA THR A 276 14.83 -9.98 -14.81
C THR A 276 13.94 -9.75 -13.59
N VAL A 277 14.44 -9.02 -12.60
CA VAL A 277 13.73 -8.68 -11.37
C VAL A 277 13.52 -7.17 -11.29
N VAL A 278 12.27 -6.74 -11.15
CA VAL A 278 11.90 -5.33 -10.96
C VAL A 278 11.26 -5.15 -9.60
N GLY A 279 11.88 -4.39 -8.72
CA GLY A 279 11.37 -4.25 -7.36
C GLY A 279 12.33 -3.61 -6.38
N GLN A 280 11.76 -2.91 -5.39
CA GLN A 280 12.51 -2.40 -4.25
C GLN A 280 12.71 -3.52 -3.22
N LYS A 281 13.88 -3.53 -2.58
CA LYS A 281 14.15 -4.37 -1.42
C LYS A 281 13.31 -3.92 -0.24
N ALA A 282 12.91 -4.88 0.62
CA ALA A 282 12.27 -4.55 1.88
C ALA A 282 13.22 -3.80 2.83
N ASN A 283 14.50 -4.18 2.83
CA ASN A 283 15.63 -3.51 3.49
C ASN A 283 16.93 -3.98 2.81
N ASP A 284 18.06 -3.36 3.14
CA ASP A 284 19.37 -3.77 2.63
C ASP A 284 20.05 -4.84 3.51
N ASP A 285 19.46 -5.17 4.66
CA ASP A 285 20.01 -6.04 5.71
C ASP A 285 19.72 -7.53 5.44
N CYS A 286 19.76 -7.95 4.17
CA CYS A 286 19.59 -9.35 3.76
C CYS A 286 20.68 -9.75 2.75
N PRO A 287 21.78 -10.38 3.21
CA PRO A 287 22.88 -10.81 2.35
C PRO A 287 22.46 -11.77 1.23
N ALA A 288 21.55 -12.72 1.51
CA ALA A 288 21.06 -13.68 0.53
C ALA A 288 20.33 -13.00 -0.64
N LEU A 289 19.45 -12.04 -0.34
CA LEU A 289 18.79 -11.24 -1.37
C LEU A 289 19.81 -10.44 -2.19
N ASN A 290 20.77 -9.79 -1.54
CA ASN A 290 21.79 -9.00 -2.23
C ASN A 290 22.63 -9.85 -3.18
N ALA A 291 23.05 -11.04 -2.74
CA ALA A 291 23.81 -11.97 -3.55
C ALA A 291 23.00 -12.51 -4.74
N ALA A 292 21.73 -12.86 -4.53
CA ALA A 292 20.86 -13.33 -5.60
C ALA A 292 20.61 -12.24 -6.66
N LEU A 293 20.35 -11.00 -6.24
CA LEU A 293 20.17 -9.87 -7.17
C LEU A 293 21.41 -9.58 -8.00
N ALA A 294 22.61 -9.79 -7.46
CA ALA A 294 23.86 -9.59 -8.20
C ALA A 294 24.07 -10.60 -9.34
N ARG A 295 23.42 -11.78 -9.27
CA ARG A 295 23.49 -12.82 -10.32
C ARG A 295 22.50 -12.61 -11.47
N HIS A 296 21.50 -11.75 -11.28
CA HIS A 296 20.42 -11.54 -12.24
C HIS A 296 20.30 -10.08 -12.66
N ARG A 297 19.49 -9.81 -13.69
CA ARG A 297 19.21 -8.42 -14.07
C ARG A 297 18.23 -7.81 -13.09
N TRP A 298 18.70 -6.98 -12.17
CA TRP A 298 17.87 -6.28 -11.21
C TRP A 298 17.65 -4.80 -11.58
N ILE A 299 16.39 -4.35 -11.51
CA ILE A 299 15.97 -2.97 -11.69
C ILE A 299 15.22 -2.50 -10.43
N PRO A 300 15.78 -1.61 -9.61
CA PRO A 300 15.19 -1.23 -8.32
C PRO A 300 13.79 -0.60 -8.42
N SER A 301 13.54 0.19 -9.47
CA SER A 301 12.25 0.82 -9.72
C SER A 301 12.09 1.18 -11.19
N LEU A 302 10.86 1.07 -11.70
CA LEU A 302 10.48 1.54 -13.03
C LEU A 302 9.14 2.29 -12.96
N PRO A 303 8.94 3.35 -13.77
CA PRO A 303 7.62 3.91 -14.00
C PRO A 303 6.64 2.85 -14.54
N HIS A 304 5.37 2.95 -14.18
CA HIS A 304 4.36 1.94 -14.54
C HIS A 304 4.30 1.66 -16.05
N ALA A 305 4.35 2.69 -16.91
CA ALA A 305 4.38 2.52 -18.36
C ALA A 305 5.60 1.71 -18.85
N GLN A 306 6.76 1.88 -18.22
CA GLN A 306 7.97 1.12 -18.56
C GLN A 306 7.89 -0.33 -18.06
N ILE A 307 7.22 -0.58 -16.91
CA ILE A 307 6.90 -1.95 -16.47
C ILE A 307 6.02 -2.65 -17.52
N LEU A 308 4.97 -1.99 -18.02
CA LEU A 308 4.09 -2.56 -19.05
C LEU A 308 4.84 -2.82 -20.36
N ALA A 309 5.76 -1.94 -20.76
CA ALA A 309 6.62 -2.18 -21.91
C ALA A 309 7.53 -3.39 -21.70
N LEU A 310 8.13 -3.53 -20.51
CA LEU A 310 8.97 -4.67 -20.15
C LEU A 310 8.19 -5.99 -20.10
N MET A 311 6.94 -6.00 -19.63
CA MET A 311 6.07 -7.18 -19.66
C MET A 311 5.74 -7.67 -21.08
N ARG A 312 5.85 -6.78 -22.08
CA ARG A 312 5.63 -7.10 -23.50
C ARG A 312 6.90 -7.50 -24.24
N ALA A 313 8.07 -7.17 -23.70
CA ALA A 313 9.38 -7.53 -24.26
C ALA A 313 9.64 -9.04 -24.11
#